data_AF-A0A4V2QUV3-F1
#
_entry.id   AF-A0A4V2QUV3-F1
#
_cell.length_a   1.000
_cell.length_b   1.000
_cell.length_c   1.000
_cell.angle_alpha   90.00
_cell.angle_beta   90.00
_cell.angle_gamma   90.00
#
_symmetry.space_group_name_H-M   'P 1'
#
loop_
_entity.id
_entity.type
_entity.pdbx_description
1 polymer ?
#
loop_
_entity_poly.entity_id
_entity_poly.type
_entity_poly.pdbx_seq_one_letter_code
_entity_poly.pdbx_strand_id
1 'polypeptide(L)'
;MSEAQVTSAGIVGAGGSARAQGNGARAAIARAAQATGVDFQYLMAQARLESSLDPGAHADTSSAAGLFQFTNGTWLNTLGRHAADHGMAWVQQAISGGGLSDPGTRAQIMGLRYDADASALMAAELANDNRADLTARLGRKPDSAELYLAHFLGSAGAGQFLSALAADPSQSAASILPAAAAANRSIFFQNGAGGSSPRSLGGVMDLMRAKMAGAMEGGFDGEGWDGAPAYASTYASGAAQAPSGPIARAFREAAAEAGAQSAPRTSMAETLRGMFNAAGSSAPAHVRDAYARLAGLGL
;
A
#
# COMPACT_ATOMS: atom_id res chain seq x y z
N MET A 1 -42.65 50.99 21.14
CA MET A 1 -41.32 50.84 21.75
C MET A 1 -41.28 49.50 22.49
N SER A 2 -40.86 48.43 21.83
CA SER A 2 -40.40 47.18 22.47
C SER A 2 -39.76 46.32 21.39
N GLU A 3 -38.44 46.43 21.24
CA GLU A 3 -37.62 45.52 20.43
C GLU A 3 -37.06 44.44 21.35
N ALA A 4 -37.35 43.18 21.01
CA ALA A 4 -36.76 42.02 21.64
C ALA A 4 -35.41 41.72 20.98
N GLN A 5 -34.34 41.72 21.78
CA GLN A 5 -33.02 41.24 21.37
C GLN A 5 -33.06 39.72 21.18
N VAL A 6 -32.78 39.28 19.95
CA VAL A 6 -32.44 37.88 19.65
C VAL A 6 -30.93 37.74 19.74
N THR A 7 -30.48 36.97 20.72
CA THR A 7 -29.09 36.55 20.90
C THR A 7 -28.62 35.68 19.74
N SER A 8 -27.54 36.12 19.08
CA SER A 8 -26.86 35.40 18.00
C SER A 8 -26.10 34.19 18.58
N ALA A 9 -26.52 32.98 18.22
CA ALA A 9 -25.80 31.75 18.51
C ALA A 9 -24.61 31.63 17.54
N GLY A 10 -23.41 31.53 18.10
CA GLY A 10 -22.15 31.46 17.35
C GLY A 10 -22.08 30.26 16.41
N ILE A 11 -21.73 30.53 15.16
CA ILE A 11 -21.31 29.53 14.18
C ILE A 11 -20.01 28.91 14.69
N VAL A 12 -20.07 27.67 15.19
CA VAL A 12 -18.88 26.84 15.40
C VAL A 12 -18.40 26.44 14.00
N GLY A 13 -17.48 27.22 13.44
CA GLY A 13 -16.99 27.04 12.08
C GLY A 13 -16.23 25.72 11.91
N ALA A 14 -16.34 25.11 10.73
CA ALA A 14 -15.67 23.87 10.32
C ALA A 14 -14.15 23.83 10.61
N GLY A 15 -13.50 24.99 10.75
CA GLY A 15 -12.09 25.11 11.15
C GLY A 15 -11.76 24.76 12.60
N GLY A 16 -12.75 24.66 13.51
CA GLY A 16 -12.56 24.20 14.88
C GLY A 16 -12.39 22.68 14.97
N SER A 17 -13.23 21.94 14.24
CA SER A 17 -13.21 20.47 14.21
C SER A 17 -11.98 19.90 13.52
N ALA A 18 -11.47 20.56 12.47
CA ALA A 18 -10.24 20.14 11.79
C ALA A 18 -8.99 20.31 12.67
N ARG A 19 -8.90 21.42 13.43
CA ARG A 19 -7.80 21.66 14.38
C ARG A 19 -7.85 20.68 15.56
N ALA A 20 -9.04 20.37 16.08
CA ALA A 20 -9.20 19.38 17.14
C ALA A 20 -8.79 17.97 16.68
N GLN A 21 -9.17 17.57 15.46
CA GLN A 21 -8.76 16.30 14.86
C GLN A 21 -7.25 16.24 14.62
N GLY A 22 -6.64 17.30 14.09
CA GLY A 22 -5.18 17.39 13.93
C GLY A 22 -4.41 17.32 15.26
N ASN A 23 -4.94 17.91 16.32
CA ASN A 23 -4.37 17.80 17.68
C ASN A 23 -4.47 16.36 18.22
N GLY A 24 -5.60 15.68 17.98
CA GLY A 24 -5.78 14.26 18.32
C GLY A 24 -4.80 13.34 17.57
N ALA A 25 -4.64 13.57 16.26
CA ALA A 25 -3.71 12.83 15.41
C ALA A 25 -2.26 12.96 15.90
N ARG A 26 -1.81 14.18 16.23
CA ARG A 26 -0.47 14.40 16.77
C ARG A 26 -0.22 13.64 18.09
N ALA A 27 -1.20 13.62 18.99
CA ALA A 27 -1.09 12.90 20.24
C ALA A 27 -1.04 11.38 20.03
N ALA A 28 -1.85 10.84 19.13
CA ALA A 28 -1.81 9.43 18.74
C ALA A 28 -0.45 9.03 18.14
N ILE A 29 0.10 9.86 17.25
CA ILE A 29 1.43 9.66 16.66
C ILE A 29 2.52 9.66 17.75
N ALA A 30 2.44 10.57 18.73
CA ALA A 30 3.40 10.61 19.84
C ALA A 30 3.34 9.33 20.71
N ARG A 31 2.13 8.84 21.00
CA ARG A 31 1.95 7.57 21.74
C ARG A 31 2.50 6.39 20.95
N ALA A 32 2.21 6.30 19.65
CA ALA A 32 2.71 5.22 18.81
C ALA A 32 4.24 5.22 18.70
N ALA A 33 4.86 6.40 18.52
CA ALA A 33 6.31 6.56 18.53
C ALA A 33 6.91 6.06 19.85
N GLN A 34 6.33 6.44 20.98
CA GLN A 34 6.77 6.00 22.31
C GLN A 34 6.63 4.49 22.50
N ALA A 35 5.49 3.91 22.08
CA ALA A 35 5.20 2.50 22.27
C ALA A 35 6.08 1.57 21.43
N THR A 36 6.45 2.01 20.22
CA THR A 36 7.12 1.15 19.21
C THR A 36 8.59 1.49 18.99
N GLY A 37 9.07 2.62 19.53
CA GLY A 37 10.42 3.12 19.30
C GLY A 37 10.68 3.71 17.90
N VAL A 38 9.63 3.86 17.07
CA VAL A 38 9.76 4.57 15.78
C VAL A 38 9.87 6.07 16.03
N ASP A 39 10.70 6.74 15.23
CA ASP A 39 10.90 8.18 15.33
C ASP A 39 9.59 8.96 15.11
N PHE A 40 9.30 9.89 16.04
CA PHE A 40 8.10 10.71 15.99
C PHE A 40 8.04 11.60 14.75
N GLN A 41 9.16 12.20 14.34
CA GLN A 41 9.19 13.09 13.17
C GLN A 41 8.95 12.30 11.88
N TYR A 42 9.46 11.07 11.79
CA TYR A 42 9.14 10.14 10.70
C TYR A 42 7.64 9.85 10.62
N LEU A 43 7.00 9.47 11.72
CA LEU A 43 5.56 9.18 11.71
C LEU A 43 4.72 10.42 11.43
N MET A 44 5.13 11.57 11.97
CA MET A 44 4.49 12.87 11.69
C MET A 44 4.59 13.24 10.21
N ALA A 45 5.78 13.11 9.62
CA ALA A 45 6.01 13.39 8.21
C ALA A 45 5.21 12.44 7.32
N GLN A 46 5.17 11.15 7.64
CA GLN A 46 4.38 10.16 6.91
C GLN A 46 2.88 10.52 6.99
N ALA A 47 2.31 10.78 8.17
CA ALA A 47 0.89 11.15 8.29
C ALA A 47 0.53 12.45 7.55
N ARG A 48 1.45 13.43 7.51
CA ARG A 48 1.28 14.64 6.70
C ARG A 48 1.23 14.32 5.20
N LEU A 49 2.17 13.52 4.72
CA LEU A 49 2.23 13.13 3.30
C LEU A 49 1.02 12.31 2.87
N GLU A 50 0.52 11.43 3.76
CA GLU A 50 -0.56 10.50 3.43
C GLU A 50 -1.95 11.13 3.57
N SER A 51 -2.22 11.92 4.61
CA SER A 51 -3.57 12.43 4.87
C SER A 51 -3.64 13.88 5.32
N SER A 52 -2.54 14.63 5.31
CA SER A 52 -2.48 15.97 5.93
C SER A 52 -2.94 15.97 7.41
N LEU A 53 -2.63 14.89 8.14
CA LEU A 53 -3.05 14.67 9.54
C LEU A 53 -4.56 14.47 9.75
N ASP A 54 -5.31 14.17 8.69
CA ASP A 54 -6.73 13.85 8.78
C ASP A 54 -6.94 12.35 9.03
N PRO A 55 -7.49 11.94 10.20
CA PRO A 55 -7.86 10.56 10.47
C PRO A 55 -9.11 10.11 9.70
N GLY A 56 -9.92 11.04 9.18
CA GLY A 56 -11.10 10.76 8.36
C GLY A 56 -10.82 10.58 6.87
N ALA A 57 -9.57 10.79 6.42
CA ALA A 57 -9.21 10.77 5.01
C ALA A 57 -9.51 9.43 4.34
N HIS A 58 -10.02 9.50 3.11
CA HIS A 58 -10.26 8.34 2.26
C HIS A 58 -9.88 8.68 0.82
N ALA A 59 -9.11 7.82 0.15
CA ALA A 59 -8.72 8.03 -1.23
C ALA A 59 -9.84 7.64 -2.20
N ASP A 60 -10.17 8.49 -3.17
CA ASP A 60 -11.25 8.21 -4.14
C ASP A 60 -10.93 7.04 -5.11
N THR A 61 -9.65 6.71 -5.27
CA THR A 61 -9.17 5.77 -6.30
C THR A 61 -8.66 4.46 -5.74
N SER A 62 -8.74 4.25 -4.41
CA SER A 62 -8.26 3.03 -3.77
C SER A 62 -8.99 2.76 -2.46
N SER A 63 -8.71 1.61 -1.84
CA SER A 63 -9.26 1.27 -0.53
C SER A 63 -8.57 1.99 0.64
N ALA A 64 -7.72 2.98 0.37
CA ALA A 64 -6.90 3.63 1.36
C ALA A 64 -7.69 4.59 2.25
N ALA A 65 -7.48 4.45 3.55
CA ALA A 65 -8.24 5.18 4.54
C ALA A 65 -7.42 5.49 5.79
N GLY A 66 -7.82 6.54 6.49
CA GLY A 66 -7.28 6.91 7.78
C GLY A 66 -6.03 7.78 7.71
N LEU A 67 -5.49 8.05 8.90
CA LEU A 67 -4.34 8.92 9.15
C LEU A 67 -3.08 8.52 8.35
N PHE A 68 -2.92 7.23 8.06
CA PHE A 68 -1.78 6.67 7.34
C PHE A 68 -2.18 5.96 6.04
N GLN A 69 -3.39 6.21 5.54
CA GLN A 69 -3.88 5.72 4.25
C GLN A 69 -3.65 4.22 4.00
N PHE A 70 -4.01 3.39 4.98
CA PHE A 70 -3.90 1.94 4.85
C PHE A 70 -4.90 1.39 3.84
N THR A 71 -4.43 0.62 2.86
CA THR A 71 -5.32 -0.22 2.02
C THR A 71 -5.88 -1.39 2.82
N ASN A 72 -6.98 -1.99 2.33
CA ASN A 72 -7.63 -3.13 2.99
C ASN A 72 -6.65 -4.28 3.28
N GLY A 73 -5.87 -4.70 2.28
CA GLY A 73 -4.94 -5.82 2.43
C GLY A 73 -3.82 -5.52 3.42
N THR A 74 -3.24 -4.31 3.36
CA THR A 74 -2.16 -3.92 4.28
C THR A 74 -2.66 -3.82 5.71
N TRP A 75 -3.84 -3.23 5.88
CA TRP A 75 -4.47 -3.08 7.19
C TRP A 75 -4.65 -4.43 7.90
N LEU A 76 -5.30 -5.37 7.22
CA LEU A 76 -5.52 -6.72 7.75
C LEU A 76 -4.22 -7.46 8.03
N ASN A 77 -3.23 -7.36 7.14
CA ASN A 77 -1.96 -8.02 7.35
C ASN A 77 -1.19 -7.44 8.54
N THR A 78 -1.27 -6.12 8.76
CA THR A 78 -0.57 -5.46 9.87
C THR A 78 -1.26 -5.78 11.20
N LEU A 79 -2.59 -5.65 11.26
CA LEU A 79 -3.38 -6.06 12.43
C LEU A 79 -3.20 -7.54 12.77
N GLY A 80 -3.21 -8.41 11.75
CA GLY A 80 -3.02 -9.84 11.96
C GLY A 80 -1.66 -10.19 12.59
N ARG A 81 -0.67 -9.30 12.50
CA ARG A 81 0.66 -9.50 13.09
C ARG A 81 0.81 -8.83 14.45
N HIS A 82 0.30 -7.60 14.59
CA HIS A 82 0.68 -6.72 15.70
C HIS A 82 -0.49 -6.29 16.59
N ALA A 83 -1.74 -6.58 16.24
CA ALA A 83 -2.89 -6.05 17.01
C ALA A 83 -2.89 -6.50 18.47
N ALA A 84 -2.49 -7.75 18.78
CA ALA A 84 -2.43 -8.23 20.15
C ALA A 84 -1.40 -7.51 21.01
N ASP A 85 -0.26 -7.13 20.43
CA ASP A 85 0.81 -6.41 21.13
C ASP A 85 0.34 -5.04 21.65
N HIS A 86 -0.72 -4.51 21.04
CA HIS A 86 -1.32 -3.21 21.34
C HIS A 86 -2.71 -3.33 21.98
N GLY A 87 -3.00 -4.44 22.66
CA GLY A 87 -4.26 -4.62 23.40
C GLY A 87 -5.49 -4.93 22.53
N MET A 88 -5.29 -5.18 21.24
CA MET A 88 -6.35 -5.56 20.30
C MET A 88 -6.27 -7.05 19.93
N ALA A 89 -6.02 -7.91 20.93
CA ALA A 89 -5.90 -9.37 20.71
C ALA A 89 -7.16 -9.98 20.08
N TRP A 90 -8.34 -9.42 20.39
CA TRP A 90 -9.61 -9.83 19.77
C TRP A 90 -9.63 -9.60 18.25
N VAL A 91 -8.98 -8.54 17.75
CA VAL A 91 -8.87 -8.25 16.31
C VAL A 91 -8.01 -9.31 15.63
N GLN A 92 -6.85 -9.61 16.22
CA GLN A 92 -5.95 -10.63 15.68
C GLN A 92 -6.63 -12.00 15.66
N GLN A 93 -7.38 -12.35 16.71
CA GLN A 93 -8.17 -13.58 16.77
C GLN A 93 -9.28 -13.61 15.71
N ALA A 94 -9.98 -12.51 15.48
CA ALA A 94 -11.01 -12.43 14.46
C ALA A 94 -10.43 -12.58 13.03
N ILE A 95 -9.25 -12.02 12.77
CA ILE A 95 -8.57 -12.15 11.48
C ILE A 95 -8.12 -13.61 11.24
N SER A 96 -7.49 -14.24 12.23
CA SER A 96 -6.96 -15.61 12.11
C SER A 96 -8.04 -16.70 12.21
N GLY A 97 -9.12 -16.44 12.96
CA GLY A 97 -10.19 -17.39 13.25
C GLY A 97 -11.39 -17.34 12.30
N GLY A 98 -11.29 -16.66 11.14
CA GLY A 98 -12.38 -16.57 10.16
C GLY A 98 -13.51 -15.59 10.52
N GLY A 99 -13.34 -14.77 11.56
CA GLY A 99 -14.31 -13.76 11.99
C GLY A 99 -14.60 -12.68 10.93
N LEU A 100 -13.72 -12.51 9.94
CA LEU A 100 -13.95 -11.62 8.80
C LEU A 100 -15.08 -12.05 7.86
N SER A 101 -15.58 -13.28 7.99
CA SER A 101 -16.78 -13.75 7.28
C SER A 101 -18.06 -13.11 7.82
N ASP A 102 -18.06 -12.65 9.08
CA ASP A 102 -19.14 -11.84 9.64
C ASP A 102 -19.01 -10.37 9.16
N PRO A 103 -20.01 -9.83 8.44
CA PRO A 103 -19.92 -8.47 7.89
C PRO A 103 -19.79 -7.38 8.95
N GLY A 104 -20.41 -7.55 10.13
CA GLY A 104 -20.33 -6.58 11.22
C GLY A 104 -18.92 -6.50 11.82
N THR A 105 -18.34 -7.65 12.10
CA THR A 105 -16.96 -7.81 12.59
C THR A 105 -15.97 -7.25 11.57
N ARG A 106 -16.15 -7.57 10.28
CA ARG A 106 -15.33 -7.02 9.21
C ARG A 106 -15.42 -5.49 9.16
N ALA A 107 -16.62 -4.92 9.24
CA ALA A 107 -16.81 -3.47 9.23
C ALA A 107 -16.14 -2.80 10.45
N GLN A 108 -16.28 -3.39 11.64
CA GLN A 108 -15.64 -2.88 12.86
C GLN A 108 -14.12 -2.87 12.72
N ILE A 109 -13.51 -3.96 12.27
CA ILE A 109 -12.06 -4.06 12.09
C ILE A 109 -11.56 -3.10 11.00
N MET A 110 -12.30 -2.93 9.91
CA MET A 110 -11.94 -1.96 8.87
C MET A 110 -12.07 -0.51 9.33
N GLY A 111 -13.04 -0.24 10.19
CA GLY A 111 -13.30 1.08 10.77
C GLY A 111 -12.18 1.59 11.66
N LEU A 112 -11.40 0.69 12.27
CA LEU A 112 -10.24 1.05 13.08
C LEU A 112 -9.16 1.83 12.31
N ARG A 113 -9.18 1.84 10.96
CA ARG A 113 -8.29 2.73 10.18
C ARG A 113 -8.53 4.21 10.44
N TYR A 114 -9.77 4.58 10.75
CA TYR A 114 -10.16 5.95 11.07
C TYR A 114 -9.95 6.30 12.55
N ASP A 115 -9.60 5.31 13.38
CA ASP A 115 -9.14 5.56 14.75
C ASP A 115 -7.67 5.99 14.73
N ALA A 116 -7.39 7.20 15.21
CA ALA A 116 -6.05 7.78 15.11
C ALA A 116 -4.99 6.97 15.88
N ASP A 117 -5.35 6.38 17.02
CA ASP A 117 -4.44 5.58 17.84
C ASP A 117 -4.11 4.24 17.17
N ALA A 118 -5.14 3.48 16.76
CA ALA A 118 -4.95 2.22 16.08
C ALA A 118 -4.19 2.40 14.76
N SER A 119 -4.54 3.43 13.98
CA SER A 119 -3.88 3.76 12.72
C SER A 119 -2.40 4.12 12.94
N ALA A 120 -2.09 4.94 13.96
CA ALA A 120 -0.71 5.33 14.26
C ALA A 120 0.14 4.16 14.79
N LEU A 121 -0.41 3.31 15.66
CA LEU A 121 0.28 2.13 16.16
C LEU A 121 0.61 1.16 15.02
N MET A 122 -0.37 0.85 14.17
CA MET A 122 -0.12 -0.04 13.03
C MET A 122 0.82 0.58 12.00
N ALA A 123 0.79 1.90 11.80
CA ALA A 123 1.76 2.57 10.91
C ALA A 123 3.19 2.47 11.44
N ALA A 124 3.37 2.58 12.76
CA ALA A 124 4.65 2.41 13.40
C ALA A 124 5.15 0.96 13.32
N GLU A 125 4.28 -0.02 13.53
CA GLU A 125 4.67 -1.43 13.38
C GLU A 125 5.00 -1.81 11.94
N LEU A 126 4.22 -1.31 10.96
CA LEU A 126 4.56 -1.49 9.55
C LEU A 126 5.92 -0.84 9.22
N ALA A 127 6.26 0.29 9.84
CA ALA A 127 7.58 0.90 9.69
C ALA A 127 8.69 0.05 10.33
N ASN A 128 8.43 -0.61 11.47
CA ASN A 128 9.36 -1.56 12.07
C ASN A 128 9.60 -2.78 11.16
N ASP A 129 8.53 -3.35 10.60
CA ASP A 129 8.61 -4.47 9.66
C ASP A 129 9.45 -4.11 8.42
N ASN A 130 9.14 -2.98 7.80
CA ASN A 130 9.88 -2.49 6.65
C ASN A 130 11.36 -2.24 6.99
N ARG A 131 11.65 -1.71 8.18
CA ARG A 131 13.02 -1.48 8.63
C ARG A 131 13.77 -2.78 8.79
N ALA A 132 13.16 -3.80 9.39
CA ALA A 132 13.77 -5.11 9.57
C ALA A 132 14.09 -5.75 8.21
N ASP A 133 13.09 -5.78 7.31
CA ASP A 133 13.23 -6.35 5.96
C ASP A 133 14.33 -5.65 5.15
N LEU A 134 14.35 -4.32 5.16
CA LEU A 134 15.37 -3.56 4.44
C LEU A 134 16.76 -3.72 5.08
N THR A 135 16.86 -3.73 6.42
CA THR A 135 18.15 -3.90 7.10
C THR A 135 18.78 -5.24 6.73
N ALA A 136 17.98 -6.31 6.71
CA ALA A 136 18.45 -7.65 6.32
C ALA A 136 18.97 -7.69 4.87
N ARG A 137 18.40 -6.89 3.96
CA ARG A 137 18.79 -6.84 2.55
C ARG A 137 19.98 -5.92 2.28
N LEU A 138 20.03 -4.77 2.96
CA LEU A 138 21.00 -3.71 2.71
C LEU A 138 22.28 -3.87 3.55
N GLY A 139 22.24 -4.66 4.63
CA GLY A 139 23.35 -4.76 5.59
C GLY A 139 23.55 -3.48 6.42
N ARG A 140 22.62 -2.53 6.33
CA ARG A 140 22.62 -1.26 7.07
C ARG A 140 21.19 -0.84 7.37
N LYS A 141 21.02 0.00 8.40
CA LYS A 141 19.73 0.61 8.71
C LYS A 141 19.28 1.50 7.53
N PRO A 142 18.02 1.36 7.04
CA PRO A 142 17.48 2.30 6.08
C PRO A 142 17.22 3.67 6.72
N ASP A 143 17.42 4.74 5.98
CA ASP A 143 17.01 6.07 6.40
C ASP A 143 15.50 6.30 6.23
N SER A 144 15.02 7.46 6.64
CA SER A 144 13.59 7.82 6.59
C SER A 144 12.99 7.80 5.19
N ALA A 145 13.74 8.22 4.17
CA ALA A 145 13.25 8.24 2.79
C ALA A 145 13.22 6.83 2.19
N GLU A 146 14.21 6.01 2.51
CA GLU A 146 14.24 4.58 2.16
C GLU A 146 13.10 3.81 2.85
N LEU A 147 12.78 4.16 4.10
CA LEU A 147 11.65 3.58 4.81
C LEU A 147 10.31 4.01 4.22
N TYR A 148 10.19 5.26 3.80
CA TYR A 148 9.03 5.76 3.06
C TYR A 148 8.89 5.12 1.67
N LEU A 149 10.01 4.86 0.99
CA LEU A 149 10.02 4.08 -0.24
C LEU A 149 9.46 2.66 0.01
N ALA A 150 9.80 2.01 1.12
CA ALA A 150 9.22 0.73 1.49
C ALA A 150 7.73 0.83 1.86
N HIS A 151 7.29 1.91 2.49
CA HIS A 151 5.86 2.17 2.66
C HIS A 151 5.16 2.19 1.29
N PHE A 152 5.71 2.93 0.34
CA PHE A 152 5.14 3.12 -0.99
C PHE A 152 5.17 1.84 -1.84
N LEU A 153 6.35 1.24 -2.03
CA LEU A 153 6.57 0.09 -2.91
C LEU A 153 6.33 -1.27 -2.23
N GLY A 154 6.16 -1.31 -0.91
CA GLY A 154 6.33 -2.52 -0.11
C GLY A 154 7.81 -2.89 0.07
N SER A 155 8.14 -3.58 1.17
CA SER A 155 9.53 -3.91 1.54
C SER A 155 10.31 -4.67 0.45
N ALA A 156 9.68 -5.63 -0.23
CA ALA A 156 10.31 -6.38 -1.32
C ALA A 156 10.67 -5.49 -2.52
N GLY A 157 9.73 -4.64 -2.96
CA GLY A 157 9.94 -3.72 -4.09
C GLY A 157 10.98 -2.66 -3.78
N ALA A 158 10.94 -2.09 -2.56
CA ALA A 158 11.97 -1.16 -2.09
C ALA A 158 13.34 -1.84 -1.96
N GLY A 159 13.40 -3.09 -1.48
CA GLY A 159 14.65 -3.85 -1.42
C GLY A 159 15.27 -4.07 -2.80
N GLN A 160 14.47 -4.48 -3.79
CA GLN A 160 14.92 -4.61 -5.18
C GLN A 160 15.41 -3.27 -5.73
N PHE A 161 14.62 -2.21 -5.53
CA PHE A 161 14.94 -0.86 -5.96
C PHE A 161 16.28 -0.38 -5.37
N LEU A 162 16.46 -0.49 -4.05
CA LEU A 162 17.63 0.04 -3.34
C LEU A 162 18.89 -0.77 -3.66
N SER A 163 18.75 -2.07 -3.90
CA SER A 163 19.86 -2.90 -4.37
C SER A 163 20.30 -2.49 -5.78
N ALA A 164 19.35 -2.24 -6.69
CA ALA A 164 19.65 -1.77 -8.03
C ALA A 164 20.25 -0.35 -8.03
N LEU A 165 19.76 0.52 -7.15
CA LEU A 165 20.28 1.88 -6.95
C LEU A 165 21.74 1.87 -6.52
N ALA A 166 22.10 0.99 -5.59
CA ALA A 166 23.47 0.85 -5.11
C ALA A 166 24.41 0.33 -6.20
N ALA A 167 23.90 -0.49 -7.12
CA ALA A 167 24.68 -1.04 -8.23
C ALA A 167 24.90 0.00 -9.35
N ASP A 168 23.84 0.64 -9.83
CA ASP A 168 23.93 1.74 -10.79
C ASP A 168 22.71 2.67 -10.67
N PRO A 169 22.90 3.90 -10.17
CA PRO A 169 21.80 4.85 -9.94
C PRO A 169 21.25 5.46 -11.23
N SER A 170 21.93 5.31 -12.37
CA SER A 170 21.51 5.86 -13.67
C SER A 170 20.49 4.98 -14.40
N GLN A 171 20.31 3.72 -13.97
CA GLN A 171 19.33 2.81 -14.55
C GLN A 171 17.90 3.36 -14.46
N SER A 172 17.10 3.07 -15.48
CA SER A 172 15.67 3.38 -15.50
C SER A 172 14.94 2.67 -14.34
N ALA A 173 14.35 3.44 -13.44
CA ALA A 173 13.55 2.90 -12.34
C ALA A 173 12.33 2.13 -12.85
N ALA A 174 11.76 2.58 -13.97
CA ALA A 174 10.63 1.91 -14.62
C ALA A 174 10.99 0.54 -15.21
N SER A 175 12.27 0.33 -15.56
CA SER A 175 12.75 -0.97 -16.05
C SER A 175 12.98 -1.95 -14.91
N ILE A 176 13.35 -1.47 -13.72
CA ILE A 176 13.50 -2.31 -12.53
C ILE A 176 12.14 -2.72 -11.96
N LEU A 177 11.19 -1.78 -11.87
CA LEU A 177 9.87 -2.00 -11.27
C LEU A 177 8.73 -1.62 -12.23
N PRO A 178 8.51 -2.38 -13.33
CA PRO A 178 7.56 -2.00 -14.37
C PRO A 178 6.11 -1.87 -13.87
N ALA A 179 5.67 -2.77 -12.98
CA ALA A 179 4.32 -2.70 -12.43
C ALA A 179 4.12 -1.46 -11.53
N ALA A 180 5.10 -1.15 -10.67
CA ALA A 180 5.04 0.05 -9.83
C ALA A 180 5.12 1.34 -10.67
N ALA A 181 5.89 1.32 -11.75
CA ALA A 181 6.02 2.45 -12.66
C ALA A 181 4.75 2.72 -13.46
N ALA A 182 4.07 1.66 -13.92
CA ALA A 182 2.76 1.77 -14.56
C ALA A 182 1.73 2.35 -13.58
N ALA A 183 1.77 1.93 -12.32
CA ALA A 183 0.87 2.39 -11.27
C ALA A 183 1.09 3.83 -10.82
N ASN A 184 2.34 4.27 -10.86
CA ASN A 184 2.76 5.50 -10.22
C ASN A 184 3.57 6.36 -11.19
N ARG A 185 2.94 6.69 -12.31
CA ARG A 185 3.57 7.40 -13.43
C ARG A 185 4.26 8.70 -13.00
N SER A 186 3.65 9.46 -12.09
CA SER A 186 4.21 10.74 -11.60
C SER A 186 5.48 10.59 -10.78
N ILE A 187 5.72 9.41 -10.19
CA ILE A 187 6.94 9.11 -9.44
C ILE A 187 8.01 8.54 -10.37
N PHE A 188 7.64 7.62 -11.27
CA PHE A 188 8.60 6.90 -12.10
C PHE A 188 8.95 7.59 -13.43
N PHE A 189 8.22 8.63 -13.83
CA PHE A 189 8.44 9.36 -15.06
C PHE A 189 8.53 10.86 -14.81
N GLN A 190 9.22 11.56 -15.70
CA GLN A 190 9.36 13.01 -15.71
C GLN A 190 8.93 13.55 -17.08
N ASN A 191 8.39 14.76 -17.10
CA ASN A 191 8.06 15.46 -18.34
C ASN A 191 9.21 16.40 -18.67
N GLY A 192 9.66 16.39 -19.93
CA GLY A 192 10.64 17.34 -20.46
C GLY A 192 10.21 17.87 -21.82
N ALA A 193 11.06 18.69 -22.44
CA ALA A 193 10.80 19.30 -23.74
C ALA A 193 10.48 18.28 -24.86
N GLY A 194 10.98 17.05 -24.74
CA GLY A 194 10.73 15.93 -25.66
C GLY A 194 9.60 14.97 -25.24
N GLY A 195 8.80 15.31 -24.24
CA GLY A 195 7.73 14.45 -23.70
C GLY A 195 8.10 13.72 -22.40
N SER A 196 7.37 12.65 -22.09
CA SER A 196 7.54 11.87 -20.86
C SER A 196 8.67 10.85 -20.98
N SER A 197 9.65 10.89 -20.08
CA SER A 197 10.76 9.93 -20.00
C SER A 197 10.82 9.24 -18.64
N PRO A 198 11.32 7.99 -18.55
CA PRO A 198 11.50 7.33 -17.26
C PRO A 198 12.56 8.04 -16.43
N ARG A 199 12.31 8.18 -15.13
CA ARG A 199 13.32 8.60 -14.16
C ARG A 199 14.33 7.48 -13.93
N SER A 200 15.56 7.86 -13.63
CA SER A 200 16.54 6.93 -13.09
C SER A 200 16.18 6.53 -11.65
N LEU A 201 16.80 5.46 -11.14
CA LEU A 201 16.70 5.09 -9.72
C LEU A 201 17.13 6.25 -8.81
N GLY A 202 18.25 6.91 -9.14
CA GLY A 202 18.70 8.11 -8.41
C GLY A 202 17.64 9.21 -8.41
N GLY A 203 17.07 9.52 -9.57
CA GLY A 203 16.05 10.56 -9.70
C GLY A 203 14.74 10.25 -8.95
N VAL A 204 14.35 8.98 -8.83
CA VAL A 204 13.23 8.58 -7.96
C VAL A 204 13.59 8.75 -6.50
N MET A 205 14.79 8.36 -6.07
CA MET A 205 15.20 8.55 -4.67
C MET A 205 15.31 10.00 -4.25
N ASP A 206 15.86 10.86 -5.10
CA ASP A 206 15.96 12.29 -4.81
C ASP A 206 14.57 12.89 -4.59
N LEU A 207 13.59 12.49 -5.41
CA LEU A 207 12.20 12.88 -5.24
C LEU A 207 11.62 12.40 -3.90
N MET A 208 11.87 11.14 -3.52
CA MET A 208 11.38 10.58 -2.25
C MET A 208 12.03 11.26 -1.04
N ARG A 209 13.34 11.54 -1.12
CA ARG A 209 14.09 12.29 -0.11
C ARG A 209 13.56 13.71 0.06
N ALA A 210 13.34 14.42 -1.04
CA ALA A 210 12.78 15.78 -1.02
C ALA A 210 11.40 15.82 -0.35
N LYS A 211 10.51 14.87 -0.70
CA LYS A 211 9.18 14.76 -0.08
C LYS A 211 9.27 14.54 1.44
N MET A 212 10.12 13.60 1.85
CA MET A 212 10.28 13.28 3.28
C MET A 212 10.90 14.45 4.05
N ALA A 213 11.95 15.08 3.51
CA ALA A 213 12.60 16.23 4.14
C ALA A 213 11.61 17.39 4.34
N GLY A 214 10.86 17.77 3.30
CA GLY A 214 9.86 18.85 3.41
C GLY A 214 8.76 18.54 4.44
N ALA A 215 8.32 17.28 4.53
CA ALA A 215 7.34 16.87 5.52
C ALA A 215 7.88 16.86 6.97
N MET A 216 9.18 16.59 7.15
CA MET A 216 9.87 16.61 8.45
C MET A 216 10.14 18.03 8.97
N GLU A 217 10.53 18.96 8.10
CA GLU A 217 10.81 20.34 8.48
C GLU A 217 9.57 21.12 8.93
N GLY A 218 8.36 20.60 8.65
CA GLY A 218 7.11 21.21 9.08
C GLY A 218 6.63 22.38 8.22
N GLY A 219 7.33 22.67 7.13
CA GLY A 219 6.92 23.67 6.14
C GLY A 219 5.77 23.17 5.27
N PHE A 220 4.54 23.43 5.72
CA PHE A 220 3.41 23.67 4.82
C PHE A 220 2.78 25.02 5.20
N ASP A 221 3.64 26.03 5.32
CA ASP A 221 3.22 27.42 5.35
C ASP A 221 3.20 27.88 3.89
N GLY A 222 2.03 28.21 3.37
CA GLY A 222 1.79 28.53 1.96
C GLY A 222 2.47 29.80 1.44
N GLU A 223 3.50 30.32 2.10
CA GLU A 223 4.20 31.55 1.76
C GLU A 223 5.71 31.39 1.97
N GLY A 224 6.47 31.46 0.87
CA GLY A 224 7.91 31.74 0.92
C GLY A 224 8.86 30.60 0.54
N TRP A 225 8.86 30.18 -0.73
CA TRP A 225 10.08 29.65 -1.36
C TRP A 225 10.30 30.34 -2.71
N ASP A 226 10.97 31.49 -2.69
CA ASP A 226 11.60 32.08 -3.87
C ASP A 226 12.77 31.19 -4.30
N GLY A 227 12.46 30.21 -5.16
CA GLY A 227 13.42 29.21 -5.65
C GLY A 227 12.84 27.82 -5.92
N ALA A 228 11.59 27.55 -5.55
CA ALA A 228 10.90 26.31 -5.93
C ALA A 228 10.44 26.37 -7.41
N PRO A 229 10.75 25.37 -8.26
CA PRO A 229 10.20 25.34 -9.61
C PRO A 229 8.68 25.16 -9.54
N ALA A 230 7.97 25.89 -10.40
CA ALA A 230 6.52 26.02 -10.42
C ALA A 230 5.76 24.70 -10.56
N TYR A 231 5.46 24.03 -9.42
CA TYR A 231 4.43 22.98 -9.34
C TYR A 231 3.29 23.32 -8.38
N ALA A 232 3.28 24.51 -7.78
CA ALA A 232 2.29 24.90 -6.76
C ALA A 232 1.25 25.95 -7.20
N SER A 233 1.24 26.42 -8.46
CA SER A 233 0.31 27.49 -8.91
C SER A 233 -0.67 27.10 -10.01
N THR A 234 -1.01 25.81 -10.17
CA THR A 234 -2.03 25.38 -11.14
C THR A 234 -3.08 24.49 -10.47
N TYR A 235 -3.83 25.08 -9.53
CA TYR A 235 -5.10 24.53 -9.05
C TYR A 235 -6.31 25.43 -9.36
N ALA A 236 -6.15 26.32 -10.34
CA ALA A 236 -7.28 26.98 -11.00
C ALA A 236 -7.19 26.63 -12.50
N SER A 237 -8.15 25.82 -12.95
CA SER A 237 -8.37 25.32 -14.32
C SER A 237 -7.49 24.16 -14.80
N GLY A 238 -8.13 22.99 -15.01
CA GLY A 238 -7.70 21.99 -16.01
C GLY A 238 -7.07 20.70 -15.50
N ALA A 239 -7.88 19.65 -15.38
CA ALA A 239 -7.58 18.22 -15.58
C ALA A 239 -6.33 17.56 -14.90
N ALA A 240 -6.61 16.83 -13.80
CA ALA A 240 -6.14 15.49 -13.40
C ALA A 240 -4.63 15.08 -13.32
N GLN A 241 -4.31 14.48 -12.16
CA GLN A 241 -3.18 13.59 -11.75
C GLN A 241 -1.87 14.15 -11.12
N ALA A 242 -1.78 14.10 -9.77
CA ALA A 242 -0.74 13.50 -8.89
C ALA A 242 -1.04 13.88 -7.40
N PRO A 243 -0.69 13.10 -6.33
CA PRO A 243 0.53 12.31 -6.15
C PRO A 243 0.30 10.81 -5.84
N SER A 244 1.27 9.95 -6.14
CA SER A 244 1.15 8.53 -5.83
C SER A 244 1.61 8.23 -4.40
N GLY A 245 0.61 7.95 -3.57
CA GLY A 245 0.58 7.22 -2.31
C GLY A 245 -0.70 6.37 -2.34
N PRO A 246 -0.97 5.55 -1.33
CA PRO A 246 -1.73 4.26 -1.34
C PRO A 246 -1.88 3.37 -2.60
N ILE A 247 -1.59 3.89 -3.79
CA ILE A 247 -2.06 3.46 -5.11
C ILE A 247 -1.12 2.46 -5.78
N ALA A 248 0.14 2.37 -5.32
CA ALA A 248 0.99 1.21 -5.62
C ALA A 248 0.41 -0.11 -5.06
N ARG A 249 -0.49 -0.07 -4.06
CA ARG A 249 -1.12 -1.25 -3.45
C ARG A 249 -2.47 -1.63 -4.04
N ALA A 250 -3.24 -0.69 -4.62
CA ALA A 250 -4.34 -1.05 -5.52
C ALA A 250 -3.85 -1.89 -6.72
N PHE A 251 -2.63 -1.63 -7.21
CA PHE A 251 -1.99 -2.43 -8.27
C PHE A 251 -1.60 -3.86 -7.87
N ARG A 252 -1.57 -4.20 -6.57
CA ARG A 252 -1.32 -5.57 -6.06
C ARG A 252 -2.60 -6.30 -5.65
N GLU A 253 -3.62 -5.59 -5.17
CA GLU A 253 -4.94 -6.18 -4.89
C GLU A 253 -5.56 -6.76 -6.19
N ALA A 254 -5.44 -6.06 -7.33
CA ALA A 254 -5.87 -6.55 -8.65
C ALA A 254 -5.03 -7.72 -9.23
N ALA A 255 -3.77 -7.90 -8.80
CA ALA A 255 -2.91 -8.99 -9.25
C ALA A 255 -3.13 -10.29 -8.45
N ALA A 256 -3.56 -10.19 -7.18
CA ALA A 256 -3.92 -11.33 -6.34
C ALA A 256 -5.33 -11.88 -6.63
N GLU A 257 -6.29 -11.03 -7.00
CA GLU A 257 -7.63 -11.47 -7.45
C GLU A 257 -7.59 -12.22 -8.80
N ALA A 258 -6.70 -11.83 -9.72
CA ALA A 258 -6.43 -12.57 -10.96
C ALA A 258 -5.74 -13.94 -10.72
N GLY A 259 -5.03 -14.10 -9.61
CA GLY A 259 -4.44 -15.38 -9.18
C GLY A 259 -5.45 -16.31 -8.48
N ALA A 260 -6.53 -15.76 -7.94
CA ALA A 260 -7.56 -16.48 -7.19
C ALA A 260 -8.66 -17.12 -8.08
N GLN A 261 -8.60 -16.96 -9.40
CA GLN A 261 -9.46 -17.66 -10.38
C GLN A 261 -8.73 -18.73 -11.22
N SER A 262 -7.47 -19.07 -10.90
CA SER A 262 -6.82 -20.22 -11.54
C SER A 262 -7.14 -21.50 -10.76
N ALA A 263 -8.13 -22.25 -11.26
CA ALA A 263 -8.11 -23.70 -11.12
C ALA A 263 -6.72 -24.24 -11.54
N PRO A 264 -6.23 -25.35 -10.97
CA PRO A 264 -4.90 -25.85 -11.32
C PRO A 264 -4.83 -26.08 -12.83
N ARG A 265 -4.02 -25.27 -13.53
CA ARG A 265 -3.75 -25.47 -14.95
C ARG A 265 -2.80 -26.65 -15.05
N THR A 266 -3.35 -27.84 -15.27
CA THR A 266 -2.63 -29.00 -15.78
C THR A 266 -1.74 -28.53 -16.93
N SER A 267 -0.43 -28.71 -16.80
CA SER A 267 0.52 -28.38 -17.87
C SER A 267 0.15 -29.15 -19.15
N MET A 268 0.33 -28.57 -20.34
CA MET A 268 0.11 -29.30 -21.61
C MET A 268 0.94 -30.59 -21.66
N ALA A 269 2.11 -30.60 -21.00
CA ALA A 269 2.95 -31.79 -20.86
C ALA A 269 2.31 -32.87 -19.96
N GLU A 270 1.46 -32.47 -19.01
CA GLU A 270 0.77 -33.35 -18.07
C GLU A 270 -0.56 -33.86 -18.64
N THR A 271 -1.24 -33.06 -19.47
CA THR A 271 -2.35 -33.50 -20.32
C THR A 271 -1.88 -34.51 -21.38
N LEU A 272 -0.75 -34.27 -22.05
CA LEU A 272 -0.18 -35.21 -23.01
C LEU A 272 0.32 -36.50 -22.33
N ARG A 273 0.94 -36.40 -21.15
CA ARG A 273 1.34 -37.57 -20.35
C ARG A 273 0.12 -38.36 -19.86
N GLY A 274 -0.98 -37.70 -19.50
CA GLY A 274 -2.26 -38.33 -19.15
C GLY A 274 -2.94 -39.02 -20.34
N MET A 275 -2.89 -38.42 -21.54
CA MET A 275 -3.47 -39.01 -22.76
C MET A 275 -2.66 -40.22 -23.29
N PHE A 276 -1.33 -40.21 -23.18
CA PHE A 276 -0.50 -41.36 -23.55
C PHE A 276 -0.53 -42.49 -22.52
N ASN A 277 -0.85 -42.21 -21.25
CA ASN A 277 -0.99 -43.24 -20.22
C ASN A 277 -2.43 -43.81 -20.13
N ALA A 278 -3.45 -43.04 -20.52
CA ALA A 278 -4.84 -43.49 -20.55
C ALA A 278 -5.19 -44.42 -21.74
N ALA A 279 -4.32 -44.51 -22.75
CA ALA A 279 -4.48 -45.46 -23.86
C ALA A 279 -4.16 -46.93 -23.47
N GLY A 280 -3.72 -47.18 -22.22
CA GLY A 280 -3.30 -48.51 -21.78
C GLY A 280 -4.31 -49.33 -20.96
N SER A 281 -5.39 -48.74 -20.41
CA SER A 281 -6.11 -49.49 -19.35
C SER A 281 -7.54 -49.08 -19.02
N SER A 282 -8.39 -48.77 -20.01
CA SER A 282 -9.84 -48.63 -19.72
C SER A 282 -10.79 -49.07 -20.84
N ALA A 283 -10.48 -50.18 -21.52
CA ALA A 283 -11.49 -50.86 -22.32
C ALA A 283 -12.43 -51.70 -21.40
N PRO A 284 -13.77 -51.59 -21.54
CA PRO A 284 -14.71 -52.43 -20.82
C PRO A 284 -14.42 -53.93 -21.01
N ALA A 285 -14.68 -54.75 -19.99
CA ALA A 285 -14.26 -56.17 -19.97
C ALA A 285 -14.69 -56.97 -21.22
N HIS A 286 -15.87 -56.69 -21.78
CA HIS A 286 -16.37 -57.34 -22.98
C HIS A 286 -15.59 -56.99 -24.27
N VAL A 287 -14.95 -55.80 -24.32
CA VAL A 287 -14.10 -55.37 -25.44
C VAL A 287 -12.74 -56.08 -25.38
N ARG A 288 -12.21 -56.32 -24.18
CA ARG A 288 -10.97 -57.09 -23.99
C ARG A 288 -11.15 -58.57 -24.35
N ASP A 289 -12.29 -59.17 -24.02
CA ASP A 289 -12.61 -60.54 -24.42
C ASP A 289 -12.78 -60.68 -25.94
N ALA A 290 -13.33 -59.66 -26.61
CA ALA A 290 -13.45 -59.66 -28.08
C ALA A 290 -12.07 -59.58 -28.77
N TYR A 291 -11.16 -58.75 -28.27
CA TYR A 291 -9.80 -58.63 -28.81
C TYR A 291 -8.91 -59.84 -28.51
N ALA A 292 -9.04 -60.47 -27.33
CA ALA A 292 -8.29 -61.68 -26.99
C ALA A 292 -8.69 -62.88 -27.88
N ARG A 293 -9.96 -62.98 -28.29
CA ARG A 293 -10.43 -64.01 -29.23
C ARG A 293 -9.93 -63.79 -30.66
N LEU A 294 -9.70 -62.54 -31.07
CA LEU A 294 -9.12 -62.21 -32.39
C LEU A 294 -7.60 -62.43 -32.42
N ALA A 295 -6.88 -62.08 -31.35
CA ALA A 295 -5.43 -62.31 -31.25
C ALA A 295 -5.06 -63.81 -31.19
N GLY A 296 -5.94 -64.66 -30.66
CA GLY A 296 -5.78 -66.12 -30.69
C GLY A 296 -5.94 -66.76 -32.08
N LEU A 297 -6.41 -66.00 -33.07
CA LEU A 297 -6.55 -66.42 -34.47
C LEU A 297 -5.38 -65.96 -35.37
N GLY A 298 -4.33 -65.37 -34.80
CA GLY A 298 -3.07 -65.08 -35.51
C GLY A 298 -3.15 -63.97 -36.56
N LEU A 299 -4.00 -62.96 -36.34
CA LEU A 299 -4.03 -61.70 -37.10
C LEU A 299 -3.57 -60.54 -36.21
#